data_AF-A0A7V9SLZ1-F1
#
_entry.id   AF-A0A7V9SLZ1-F1
#
_cell.length_a   1.000
_cell.length_b   1.000
_cell.length_c   1.000
_cell.angle_alpha   90.00
_cell.angle_beta   90.00
_cell.angle_gamma   90.00
#
_symmetry.space_group_name_H-M   'P 1'
#
loop_
_entity.id
_entity.type
_entity.pdbx_description
1 polymer ?
#
loop_
_entity_poly.entity_id
_entity_poly.type
_entity_poly.pdbx_seq_one_letter_code
_entity_poly.pdbx_strand_id
1 'polypeptide(L)' 'LGKDISAILLEVTVVDKDNLMTTVVKDGYAKFEDVYANVPPDQRPRQ' A
#
# COMPACT_ATOMS: atom_id res chain seq x y z
N LEU A 1 -10.45 -17.27 -32.99
CA LEU A 1 -10.69 -16.81 -31.60
C LEU A 1 -11.04 -18.05 -30.78
N GLY A 2 -10.48 -18.24 -29.58
CA GLY A 2 -10.85 -19.37 -28.71
C GLY A 2 -9.69 -20.24 -28.20
N LYS A 3 -8.59 -19.64 -27.75
CA LYS A 3 -7.63 -20.34 -26.89
C LYS A 3 -7.67 -19.70 -25.51
N ASP A 4 -7.90 -20.51 -24.49
CA ASP A 4 -7.80 -20.07 -23.10
C ASP A 4 -6.33 -19.74 -22.79
N ILE A 5 -6.12 -18.60 -22.14
CA ILE A 5 -4.80 -18.10 -21.81
C ILE A 5 -4.53 -18.44 -20.34
N SER A 6 -3.43 -19.12 -20.07
CA SER A 6 -2.97 -19.37 -18.70
C SER A 6 -2.73 -18.04 -17.99
N ALA A 7 -3.47 -17.81 -16.91
CA ALA A 7 -3.36 -16.62 -16.09
C ALA A 7 -3.17 -17.01 -14.63
N ILE A 8 -2.45 -16.16 -13.90
CA ILE A 8 -2.40 -16.19 -12.44
C ILE A 8 -3.05 -14.89 -11.97
N LEU A 9 -4.14 -15.01 -11.21
CA LEU A 9 -4.76 -13.86 -10.56
C LEU A 9 -4.18 -13.76 -9.15
N LEU A 10 -3.40 -12.72 -8.92
CA LEU A 10 -2.85 -12.45 -7.59
C LEU A 10 -3.95 -11.92 -6.68
N GLU A 11 -3.90 -12.30 -5.41
CA GLU A 11 -4.79 -11.77 -4.40
C GLU A 11 -4.51 -10.28 -4.17
N VAL A 12 -5.58 -9.50 -4.06
CA VAL A 12 -5.49 -8.06 -3.78
C VAL A 12 -5.58 -7.84 -2.28
N THR A 13 -4.71 -6.99 -1.76
CA THR A 13 -4.81 -6.50 -0.38
C THR A 13 -5.62 -5.20 -0.37
N VAL A 14 -6.73 -5.17 0.36
CA VAL A 14 -7.49 -3.94 0.61
C VAL A 14 -6.72 -3.10 1.62
N VAL A 15 -6.43 -1.85 1.29
CA VAL A 15 -5.63 -0.94 2.12
C VAL A 15 -6.51 0.13 2.74
N ASP A 16 -6.36 0.34 4.04
CA ASP A 16 -7.00 1.38 4.83
C ASP A 16 -6.01 2.00 5.85
N LYS A 17 -6.52 2.86 6.74
CA LYS A 17 -5.70 3.56 7.73
C LYS A 17 -4.99 2.62 8.72
N ASP A 18 -5.52 1.43 8.97
CA ASP A 18 -5.04 0.52 10.01
C ASP A 18 -3.90 -0.37 9.47
N ASN A 19 -3.82 -0.58 8.14
CA ASN A 19 -2.80 -1.43 7.51
C ASN A 19 -1.84 -0.71 6.54
N LEU A 20 -2.02 0.60 6.28
CA LEU A 20 -1.18 1.39 5.37
C LEU A 20 0.32 1.31 5.71
N MET A 21 0.65 1.38 7.00
CA MET A 21 2.04 1.37 7.48
C MET A 21 2.72 0.01 7.26
N THR A 22 1.97 -1.07 7.44
CA THR A 22 2.50 -2.45 7.36
C THR A 22 2.46 -3.05 5.96
N THR A 23 1.80 -2.40 5.01
CA THR A 23 1.72 -2.79 3.60
C THR A 23 2.44 -1.77 2.75
N VAL A 24 1.75 -0.77 2.20
CA VAL A 24 2.24 0.23 1.25
C VAL A 24 3.59 0.85 1.65
N VAL A 25 3.74 1.26 2.91
CA VAL A 25 4.98 1.90 3.39
C VAL A 25 6.09 0.88 3.62
N LYS A 26 5.80 -0.21 4.35
CA LYS A 26 6.78 -1.26 4.67
C LYS A 26 7.29 -1.98 3.43
N ASP A 27 6.42 -2.22 2.45
CA ASP A 27 6.74 -2.89 1.20
C ASP A 27 7.49 -1.97 0.22
N GLY A 28 7.66 -0.70 0.60
CA GLY A 28 8.43 0.28 -0.17
C GLY A 28 7.71 0.82 -1.40
N TYR A 29 6.39 0.64 -1.51
CA TYR A 29 5.60 1.16 -2.61
C TYR A 29 5.53 2.69 -2.59
N ALA A 30 5.33 3.28 -1.40
CA ALA A 30 5.39 4.72 -1.18
C ALA A 30 6.17 5.01 0.11
N LYS A 31 6.96 6.09 0.13
CA LYS A 31 7.72 6.47 1.32
C LYS A 31 6.79 7.09 2.35
N PHE A 32 7.10 6.88 3.64
CA PHE A 32 6.37 7.51 4.75
C PHE A 32 6.25 9.03 4.59
N GLU A 33 7.35 9.70 4.23
CA GLU A 33 7.36 11.17 4.07
C GLU A 33 6.43 11.66 2.95
N ASP A 34 6.29 10.90 1.86
CA ASP A 34 5.40 11.25 0.76
C ASP A 34 3.93 11.07 1.16
N VAL A 35 3.63 9.97 1.87
CA VAL A 35 2.27 9.66 2.37
C VAL A 35 1.80 10.69 3.40
N TYR A 36 2.68 11.15 4.29
CA TYR A 36 2.35 12.06 5.39
C TYR A 36 2.81 13.52 5.16
N ALA A 37 3.17 13.91 3.94
CA ALA A 37 3.72 15.23 3.62
C ALA A 37 2.87 16.40 4.14
N ASN A 38 1.54 16.25 4.13
CA ASN A 38 0.58 17.27 4.54
C ASN A 38 -0.04 17.03 5.92
N VAL A 39 0.50 16.07 6.68
CA VAL A 39 0.05 15.77 8.04
C VAL A 39 1.05 16.40 9.03
N PRO A 40 0.59 17.18 10.02
CA PRO A 40 1.46 17.69 11.09
C PRO A 40 2.27 16.56 11.76
N PRO A 41 3.57 16.73 12.05
CA PRO A 41 4.42 15.64 12.54
C PRO A 41 3.91 14.94 13.82
N ASP A 42 3.27 15.68 14.71
CA ASP A 42 2.67 15.18 15.95
C ASP A 42 1.41 14.33 15.72
N GLN A 43 0.82 14.38 14.53
CA GLN A 43 -0.36 13.61 14.13
C GLN A 43 -0.01 12.38 13.26
N ARG A 44 1.27 12.16 12.95
CA ARG A 44 1.73 11.01 12.16
C ARG A 44 1.94 9.78 13.06
N PRO A 45 1.88 8.56 12.51
CA PRO A 45 2.30 7.37 13.24
C PRO A 45 3.76 7.47 13.70
N ARG A 46 4.05 6.99 14.91
CA ARG A 46 5.42 6.87 15.40
C ARG A 46 6.11 5.71 14.67
N GLN A 47 7.31 5.96 14.16
CA GLN A 47 8.17 4.94 13.54
C GLN A 47 9.04 4.22 14.57
#